data_AF-A0A7C8IBG3-F1
#
_entry.id   AF-A0A7C8IBG3-F1
#
_cell.length_a   1.000
_cell.length_b   1.000
_cell.length_c   1.000
_cell.angle_alpha   90.00
_cell.angle_beta   90.00
_cell.angle_gamma   90.00
#
_symmetry.space_group_name_H-M   'P 1'
#
loop_
_entity.id
_entity.type
_entity.pdbx_description
1 polymer ?
#
loop_
_entity_poly.entity_id
_entity_poly.type
_entity_poly.pdbx_seq_one_letter_code
_entity_poly.pdbx_strand_id
1 'polypeptide(L)'
;MRFHHCDPYILLNKKVGDNKDLQDAQTIWELLYDAGALEIECEPIDLDNPIHPLFEEKNWVGISPDAYAKIVPAVQLASLWITEKKMLDWFFRLLTGDLIRGTDGRTELNMHSTTEDHRDHLVEGAVQRMFIDGCDRTSIVVSDTTKGTCTIAGMLVRMSPGEIQANPINPRIYMDYSEERSFHTTVIIAKELLETLDIPLTQCQLRRVLFSLAIVLVHEVTHAFGVWAGKLSDGEHGYEPYMFADEEVAELGLSWECNILGGTPVVAMMGGRDMDRTTMSTQCRDPDNRLEYNVRTSDVDFHFLPMKSINLWFIKTTWDRIREEGHHFMRAEASRWRFVREPIQARYFLRHHQKENVKEDIIRIERDGEIVHQVSLDNPPKWRRRRLLN
;
A
#
# COMPACT_ATOMS: atom_id res chain seq x y z
N MET A 1 27.22 29.25 2.04
CA MET A 1 26.50 28.49 3.09
C MET A 1 26.59 27.02 2.73
N ARG A 2 27.32 26.23 3.51
CA ARG A 2 27.36 24.76 3.34
C ARG A 2 26.15 24.22 4.11
N PHE A 3 25.23 23.57 3.42
CA PHE A 3 24.17 22.80 4.08
C PHE A 3 24.85 21.64 4.82
N HIS A 4 24.69 21.61 6.14
CA HIS A 4 25.03 20.41 6.91
C HIS A 4 24.03 19.34 6.51
N HIS A 5 24.48 18.37 5.72
CA HIS A 5 23.76 17.14 5.47
C HIS A 5 23.41 16.51 6.84
N CYS A 6 22.13 16.27 7.09
CA CYS A 6 21.70 15.33 8.11
C CYS A 6 22.28 13.98 7.71
N ASP A 7 23.35 13.58 8.38
CA ASP A 7 24.06 12.33 8.18
C ASP A 7 23.18 11.19 8.71
N PRO A 8 22.63 10.28 7.86
CA PRO A 8 21.81 9.15 8.31
C PRO A 8 22.54 8.21 9.29
N TYR A 9 23.86 8.37 9.42
CA TYR A 9 24.77 7.41 10.05
C TYR A 9 24.84 7.44 11.58
N ILE A 10 24.19 8.39 12.26
CA ILE A 10 24.39 8.52 13.72
C ILE A 10 23.67 7.43 14.55
N LEU A 11 22.78 6.61 13.97
CA LEU A 11 21.92 5.73 14.77
C LEU A 11 22.02 4.22 14.52
N LEU A 12 22.77 3.78 13.51
CA LEU A 12 23.04 2.36 13.28
C LEU A 12 24.15 1.77 14.19
N ASN A 13 24.78 2.60 15.02
CA ASN A 13 26.14 2.36 15.49
C ASN A 13 26.28 1.76 16.90
N LYS A 14 25.28 1.04 17.46
CA LYS A 14 25.39 0.56 18.86
C LYS A 14 25.29 -0.92 19.16
N LYS A 15 24.90 -1.82 18.24
CA LYS A 15 24.85 -3.27 18.59
C LYS A 15 25.18 -4.29 17.51
N VAL A 16 25.52 -3.88 16.29
CA VAL A 16 25.72 -4.84 15.19
C VAL A 16 27.21 -4.92 14.88
N GLY A 17 27.90 -5.90 15.47
CA GLY A 17 29.33 -6.14 15.21
C GLY A 17 29.57 -6.55 13.76
N ASP A 18 30.70 -6.11 13.18
CA ASP A 18 31.27 -6.46 11.87
C ASP A 18 30.27 -7.03 10.86
N ASN A 19 29.32 -6.21 10.45
CA ASN A 19 28.14 -6.69 9.72
C ASN A 19 28.22 -6.32 8.24
N LYS A 20 28.71 -7.26 7.44
CA LYS A 20 28.68 -7.21 5.98
C LYS A 20 27.32 -6.75 5.41
N ASP A 21 26.22 -7.12 6.06
CA ASP A 21 24.86 -6.70 5.71
C ASP A 21 24.68 -5.17 5.70
N LEU A 22 25.42 -4.43 6.54
CA LEU A 22 25.41 -2.96 6.54
C LEU A 22 26.15 -2.38 5.34
N GLN A 23 27.26 -3.00 4.92
CA GLN A 23 28.00 -2.57 3.73
C GLN A 23 27.19 -2.84 2.46
N ASP A 24 26.52 -3.98 2.38
CA ASP A 24 25.64 -4.32 1.24
C ASP A 24 24.46 -3.33 1.17
N ALA A 25 23.82 -3.03 2.30
CA ALA A 25 22.72 -2.05 2.37
C ALA A 25 23.17 -0.63 2.02
N GLN A 26 24.38 -0.23 2.45
CA GLN A 26 24.98 1.05 2.08
C GLN A 26 25.25 1.11 0.57
N THR A 27 25.82 0.04 0.00
CA THR A 27 26.08 -0.05 -1.44
C THR A 27 24.79 0.07 -2.24
N ILE A 28 23.73 -0.63 -1.83
CA ILE A 28 22.41 -0.51 -2.49
C ILE A 28 21.87 0.93 -2.39
N TRP A 29 22.00 1.56 -1.22
CA TRP A 29 21.55 2.93 -1.02
C TRP A 29 22.31 3.92 -1.91
N GLU A 30 23.64 3.82 -1.96
CA GLU A 30 24.50 4.66 -2.81
C GLU A 30 24.14 4.47 -4.29
N LEU A 31 23.92 3.23 -4.74
CA LEU A 31 23.49 2.96 -6.12
C LEU A 31 22.12 3.57 -6.44
N LEU A 32 21.16 3.47 -5.52
CA LEU A 32 19.83 4.07 -5.72
C LEU A 32 19.88 5.59 -5.64
N TYR A 33 20.76 6.15 -4.81
CA TYR A 33 21.00 7.59 -4.73
C TYR A 33 21.63 8.11 -6.02
N ASP A 34 22.71 7.49 -6.49
CA ASP A 34 23.42 7.84 -7.72
C ASP A 34 22.53 7.68 -8.96
N ALA A 35 21.62 6.70 -8.92
CA ALA A 35 20.60 6.54 -9.94
C ALA A 35 19.50 7.62 -9.91
N GLY A 36 19.47 8.49 -8.89
CA GLY A 36 18.44 9.51 -8.71
C GLY A 36 17.09 8.94 -8.26
N ALA A 37 17.07 7.73 -7.70
CA ALA A 37 15.86 7.10 -7.20
C ALA A 37 15.51 7.58 -5.79
N LEU A 38 16.49 7.98 -4.98
CA LEU A 38 16.27 8.34 -3.57
C LEU A 38 16.23 9.85 -3.28
N GLU A 39 17.04 10.68 -3.92
CA GLU A 39 17.01 12.11 -3.64
C GLU A 39 17.01 12.87 -4.96
N ILE A 40 16.02 13.74 -5.13
CA ILE A 40 15.85 14.57 -6.31
C ILE A 40 15.48 15.98 -5.88
N GLU A 41 15.70 16.95 -6.76
CA GLU A 41 15.03 18.23 -6.62
C GLU A 41 13.53 18.03 -6.79
N CYS A 42 12.81 18.37 -5.73
CA CYS A 42 11.42 18.06 -5.55
C CYS A 42 10.60 19.31 -5.94
N GLU A 43 9.84 19.27 -7.04
CA GLU A 43 8.89 20.34 -7.41
C GLU A 43 7.96 20.64 -6.23
N PRO A 44 7.69 21.90 -5.83
CA PRO A 44 6.85 22.19 -4.66
C PRO A 44 5.52 21.44 -4.68
N ILE A 45 5.07 20.96 -3.52
CA ILE A 45 3.72 20.39 -3.39
C ILE A 45 2.72 21.51 -3.71
N ASP A 46 1.84 21.27 -4.68
CA ASP A 46 0.90 22.29 -5.15
C ASP A 46 -0.56 21.85 -5.09
N LEU A 47 -0.86 20.69 -4.49
CA LEU A 47 -2.23 20.23 -4.23
C LEU A 47 -3.00 21.25 -3.39
N ASP A 48 -4.16 21.68 -3.89
CA ASP A 48 -5.09 22.57 -3.20
C ASP A 48 -6.55 22.11 -3.33
N ASN A 49 -6.74 20.84 -3.69
CA ASN A 49 -8.08 20.27 -3.81
C ASN A 49 -8.79 20.29 -2.45
N PRO A 50 -10.13 20.33 -2.46
CA PRO A 50 -10.92 20.13 -1.26
C PRO A 50 -10.55 18.79 -0.58
N ILE A 51 -10.49 18.82 0.75
CA ILE A 51 -10.37 17.62 1.56
C ILE A 51 -11.74 16.95 1.61
N HIS A 52 -11.80 15.65 1.32
CA HIS A 52 -13.04 14.89 1.38
C HIS A 52 -13.58 14.86 2.82
N PRO A 53 -14.90 14.97 3.07
CA PRO A 53 -15.46 15.05 4.41
C PRO A 53 -15.01 13.93 5.36
N LEU A 54 -14.72 12.74 4.83
CA LEU A 54 -14.16 11.60 5.58
C LEU A 54 -12.84 11.93 6.29
N PHE A 55 -12.00 12.76 5.68
CA PHE A 55 -10.67 13.11 6.17
C PHE A 55 -10.59 14.48 6.83
N GLU A 56 -11.72 15.19 6.97
CA GLU A 56 -11.78 16.47 7.69
C GLU A 56 -11.31 16.34 9.14
N GLU A 57 -10.66 17.38 9.67
CA GLU A 57 -10.10 17.42 11.03
C GLU A 57 -11.06 16.92 12.11
N LYS A 58 -12.36 17.22 12.00
CA LYS A 58 -13.40 16.80 12.96
C LYS A 58 -13.53 15.28 13.12
N ASN A 59 -13.14 14.50 12.11
CA ASN A 59 -13.19 13.04 12.14
C ASN A 59 -11.93 12.43 12.77
N TRP A 60 -10.90 13.23 13.03
CA TRP A 60 -9.67 12.79 13.68
C TRP A 60 -9.79 12.91 15.20
N VAL A 61 -9.80 11.77 15.88
CA VAL A 61 -9.90 11.70 17.33
C VAL A 61 -8.53 11.92 17.95
N GLY A 62 -8.38 13.04 18.66
CA GLY A 62 -7.19 13.32 19.47
C GLY A 62 -5.99 13.90 18.71
N ILE A 63 -6.15 14.28 17.43
CA ILE A 63 -5.14 15.05 16.71
C ILE A 63 -5.22 16.52 17.13
N SER A 64 -4.08 17.20 17.26
CA SER A 64 -4.07 18.66 17.44
C SER A 64 -4.23 19.38 16.09
N PRO A 65 -4.78 20.61 16.06
CA PRO A 65 -4.87 21.39 14.82
C PRO A 65 -3.52 21.56 14.12
N ASP A 66 -2.43 21.76 14.89
CA ASP A 66 -1.08 21.89 14.35
C ASP A 66 -0.58 20.58 13.72
N ALA A 67 -0.86 19.43 14.33
CA ALA A 67 -0.50 18.13 13.77
C ALA A 67 -1.34 17.82 12.52
N TYR A 68 -2.63 18.17 12.52
CA TYR A 68 -3.49 18.04 11.36
C TYR A 68 -2.99 18.90 10.19
N ALA A 69 -2.60 20.16 10.45
CA ALA A 69 -2.04 21.06 9.46
C ALA A 69 -0.80 20.48 8.74
N LYS A 70 0.05 19.73 9.45
CA LYS A 70 1.24 19.06 8.87
C LYS A 70 0.88 17.94 7.90
N ILE A 71 -0.26 17.27 8.08
CA ILE A 71 -0.70 16.16 7.23
C ILE A 71 -1.67 16.58 6.13
N VAL A 72 -2.02 17.87 6.04
CA VAL A 72 -2.92 18.41 4.99
C VAL A 72 -2.57 17.89 3.59
N PRO A 73 -1.29 17.90 3.14
CA PRO A 73 -0.97 17.36 1.82
C PRO A 73 -1.29 15.88 1.64
N ALA A 74 -1.13 15.07 2.69
CA ALA A 74 -1.44 13.65 2.66
C ALA A 74 -2.96 13.40 2.59
N VAL A 75 -3.75 14.15 3.37
CA VAL A 75 -5.22 14.02 3.34
C VAL A 75 -5.81 14.58 2.04
N GLN A 76 -5.20 15.61 1.44
CA GLN A 76 -5.57 16.08 0.10
C GLN A 76 -5.31 15.03 -0.97
N LEU A 77 -4.14 14.39 -0.94
CA LEU A 77 -3.81 13.27 -1.82
C LEU A 77 -4.79 12.10 -1.65
N ALA A 78 -5.03 11.66 -0.41
CA ALA A 78 -6.00 10.61 -0.11
C ALA A 78 -7.41 10.97 -0.60
N SER A 79 -7.81 12.24 -0.47
CA SER A 79 -9.09 12.74 -0.98
C SER A 79 -9.19 12.57 -2.49
N LEU A 80 -8.14 12.89 -3.26
CA LEU A 80 -8.14 12.69 -4.71
C LEU A 80 -8.30 11.22 -5.09
N TRP A 81 -7.65 10.29 -4.38
CA TRP A 81 -7.82 8.85 -4.64
C TRP A 81 -9.24 8.32 -4.45
N ILE A 82 -10.04 8.96 -3.59
CA ILE A 82 -11.44 8.56 -3.34
C ILE A 82 -12.49 9.49 -3.97
N THR A 83 -12.08 10.53 -4.70
CA THR A 83 -12.99 11.49 -5.36
C THR A 83 -12.80 11.59 -6.87
N GLU A 84 -11.58 11.39 -7.36
CA GLU A 84 -11.27 11.54 -8.78
C GLU A 84 -11.89 10.38 -9.58
N LYS A 85 -12.68 10.70 -10.61
CA LYS A 85 -13.53 9.73 -11.33
C LYS A 85 -12.75 8.52 -11.83
N LYS A 86 -11.55 8.75 -12.37
CA LYS A 86 -10.68 7.68 -12.91
C LYS A 86 -10.06 6.78 -11.84
N MET A 87 -10.16 7.16 -10.56
CA MET A 87 -9.71 6.36 -9.42
C MET A 87 -10.83 5.51 -8.81
N LEU A 88 -12.11 5.87 -9.06
CA LEU A 88 -13.26 5.24 -8.41
C LEU A 88 -13.62 3.86 -8.94
N ASP A 89 -12.98 3.41 -10.03
CA ASP A 89 -13.37 2.17 -10.69
C ASP A 89 -13.23 0.93 -9.79
N TRP A 90 -12.16 0.91 -8.98
CA TRP A 90 -11.93 -0.15 -8.01
C TRP A 90 -13.05 -0.19 -6.93
N PHE A 91 -13.46 0.98 -6.42
CA PHE A 91 -14.54 1.08 -5.43
C PHE A 91 -15.89 0.74 -6.02
N PHE A 92 -16.16 1.16 -7.26
CA PHE A 92 -17.40 0.80 -7.96
C PHE A 92 -17.52 -0.71 -8.15
N ARG A 93 -16.40 -1.35 -8.50
CA ARG A 93 -16.32 -2.80 -8.57
C ARG A 93 -16.69 -3.41 -7.22
N LEU A 94 -16.04 -3.00 -6.14
CA LEU A 94 -16.36 -3.46 -4.78
C LEU A 94 -17.85 -3.26 -4.43
N LEU A 95 -18.42 -2.11 -4.76
CA LEU A 95 -19.81 -1.78 -4.48
C LEU A 95 -20.81 -2.67 -5.23
N THR A 96 -20.56 -2.92 -6.51
CA THR A 96 -21.55 -3.53 -7.42
C THR A 96 -21.33 -5.00 -7.71
N GLY A 97 -20.13 -5.52 -7.43
CA GLY A 97 -19.80 -6.92 -7.69
C GLY A 97 -20.53 -7.88 -6.75
N ASP A 98 -20.92 -9.03 -7.29
CA ASP A 98 -21.51 -10.11 -6.51
C ASP A 98 -20.43 -10.95 -5.84
N LEU A 99 -20.65 -11.33 -4.59
CA LEU A 99 -19.81 -12.29 -3.91
C LEU A 99 -20.14 -13.70 -4.42
N ILE A 100 -19.17 -14.34 -5.05
CA ILE A 100 -19.29 -15.72 -5.52
C ILE A 100 -18.27 -16.58 -4.78
N ARG A 101 -18.76 -17.68 -4.20
CA ARG A 101 -17.88 -18.67 -3.60
C ARG A 101 -17.40 -19.67 -4.65
N GLY A 102 -16.10 -19.64 -4.94
CA GLY A 102 -15.42 -20.58 -5.81
C GLY A 102 -15.41 -22.01 -5.25
N THR A 103 -15.13 -22.98 -6.11
CA THR A 103 -15.06 -24.40 -5.74
C THR A 103 -13.87 -24.73 -4.84
N ASP A 104 -12.84 -23.88 -4.85
CA ASP A 104 -11.66 -23.96 -3.98
C ASP A 104 -11.91 -23.33 -2.59
N GLY A 105 -13.11 -22.81 -2.36
CA GLY A 105 -13.51 -22.17 -1.12
C GLY A 105 -13.22 -20.68 -1.04
N ARG A 106 -12.54 -20.08 -2.04
CA ARG A 106 -12.32 -18.63 -2.13
C ARG A 106 -13.63 -17.90 -2.37
N THR A 107 -13.76 -16.71 -1.80
CA THR A 107 -14.86 -15.79 -2.12
C THR A 107 -14.29 -14.73 -3.03
N GLU A 108 -14.79 -14.66 -4.26
CA GLU A 108 -14.34 -13.71 -5.27
C GLU A 108 -15.46 -12.72 -5.58
N LEU A 109 -15.06 -11.52 -5.99
CA LEU A 109 -15.98 -10.51 -6.46
C LEU A 109 -16.21 -10.63 -7.98
N ASN A 110 -17.37 -11.14 -8.36
CA ASN A 110 -17.74 -11.27 -9.77
C ASN A 110 -18.47 -10.01 -10.27
N MET A 111 -17.96 -9.43 -11.35
CA MET A 111 -18.63 -8.29 -12.00
C MET A 111 -19.61 -8.78 -13.05
N HIS A 112 -20.85 -8.30 -12.99
CA HIS A 112 -21.72 -8.41 -14.15
C HIS A 112 -21.16 -7.58 -15.30
N SER A 113 -21.33 -8.07 -16.53
CA SER A 113 -21.06 -7.28 -17.73
C SER A 113 -22.02 -6.09 -17.77
N THR A 114 -21.58 -4.95 -17.25
CA THR A 114 -22.27 -3.67 -17.42
C THR A 114 -21.75 -3.03 -18.72
N THR A 115 -22.64 -2.43 -19.50
CA THR A 115 -22.24 -1.65 -20.68
C THR A 115 -21.49 -0.41 -20.20
N GLU A 116 -20.42 -0.04 -20.91
CA GLU A 116 -19.51 1.07 -20.56
C GLU A 116 -20.24 2.41 -20.32
N ASP A 117 -21.25 2.74 -21.14
CA ASP A 117 -22.00 4.00 -21.02
C ASP A 117 -22.85 4.12 -19.74
N HIS A 118 -23.37 3.00 -19.21
CA HIS A 118 -24.13 3.01 -17.95
C HIS A 118 -23.20 3.10 -16.73
N ARG A 119 -21.94 2.66 -16.88
CA ARG A 119 -20.96 2.60 -15.80
C ARG A 119 -20.60 4.01 -15.34
N ASP A 120 -20.31 4.92 -16.26
CA ASP A 120 -19.72 6.23 -15.93
C ASP A 120 -20.56 7.10 -14.98
N HIS A 121 -21.88 7.18 -15.20
CA HIS A 121 -22.76 7.98 -14.33
C HIS A 121 -23.13 7.28 -13.02
N LEU A 122 -23.19 5.94 -13.03
CA LEU A 122 -23.50 5.15 -11.84
C LEU A 122 -22.30 5.05 -10.91
N VAL A 123 -21.08 4.95 -11.46
CA VAL A 123 -19.81 4.89 -10.72
C VAL A 123 -19.70 6.07 -9.78
N GLU A 124 -19.68 7.27 -10.34
CA GLU A 124 -19.38 8.47 -9.55
C GLU A 124 -20.48 8.72 -8.51
N GLY A 125 -21.75 8.72 -8.94
CA GLY A 125 -22.85 9.01 -8.04
C GLY A 125 -23.01 7.99 -6.90
N ALA A 126 -22.91 6.69 -7.18
CA ALA A 126 -23.13 5.67 -6.16
C ALA A 126 -21.95 5.53 -5.20
N VAL A 127 -20.71 5.56 -5.71
CA VAL A 127 -19.51 5.46 -4.88
C VAL A 127 -19.36 6.69 -4.01
N GLN A 128 -19.55 7.91 -4.56
CA GLN A 128 -19.47 9.14 -3.76
C GLN A 128 -20.54 9.17 -2.65
N ARG A 129 -21.79 8.77 -2.96
CA ARG A 129 -22.83 8.66 -1.91
C ARG A 129 -22.41 7.72 -0.80
N MET A 130 -21.84 6.55 -1.13
CA MET A 130 -21.36 5.60 -0.12
C MET A 130 -20.26 6.22 0.75
N PHE A 131 -19.32 6.95 0.17
CA PHE A 131 -18.30 7.67 0.95
C PHE A 131 -18.90 8.75 1.86
N ILE A 132 -19.84 9.54 1.35
CA ILE A 132 -20.53 10.58 2.13
C ILE A 132 -21.31 9.95 3.30
N ASP A 133 -22.07 8.88 3.05
CA ASP A 133 -22.81 8.15 4.09
C ASP A 133 -21.86 7.52 5.13
N GLY A 134 -20.66 7.11 4.69
CA GLY A 134 -19.60 6.58 5.56
C GLY A 134 -18.91 7.65 6.43
N CYS A 135 -19.01 8.93 6.09
CA CYS A 135 -18.34 10.02 6.83
C CYS A 135 -18.83 10.12 8.27
N ASP A 136 -20.15 10.07 8.48
CA ASP A 136 -20.75 10.18 9.83
C ASP A 136 -20.57 8.90 10.67
N ARG A 137 -20.07 7.84 10.03
CA ARG A 137 -19.88 6.50 10.61
C ARG A 137 -18.42 6.12 10.75
N THR A 138 -17.51 7.06 10.50
CA THR A 138 -16.07 6.79 10.51
C THR A 138 -15.32 7.77 11.37
N SER A 139 -14.44 7.24 12.21
CA SER A 139 -13.49 8.03 12.97
C SER A 139 -12.07 7.58 12.66
N ILE A 140 -11.15 8.53 12.56
CA ILE A 140 -9.71 8.28 12.40
C ILE A 140 -9.06 8.48 13.76
N VAL A 141 -8.39 7.46 14.29
CA VAL A 141 -7.79 7.47 15.62
C VAL A 141 -6.29 7.32 15.48
N VAL A 142 -5.55 8.21 16.11
CA VAL A 142 -4.09 8.06 16.26
C VAL A 142 -3.83 7.21 17.50
N SER A 143 -3.10 6.10 17.36
CA SER A 143 -2.85 5.18 18.47
C SER A 143 -1.38 4.78 18.56
N ASP A 144 -0.90 4.58 19.80
CA ASP A 144 0.39 3.95 20.05
C ASP A 144 0.30 2.47 19.66
N THR A 145 1.00 2.04 18.62
CA THR A 145 0.99 0.65 18.14
C THR A 145 1.84 -0.30 19.00
N THR A 146 2.34 0.19 20.14
CA THR A 146 3.32 -0.43 21.04
C THR A 146 2.95 -1.79 21.65
N LYS A 147 1.77 -2.36 21.38
CA LYS A 147 1.37 -3.69 21.87
C LYS A 147 1.80 -4.84 20.93
N GLY A 148 3.06 -4.85 20.54
CA GLY A 148 3.75 -6.06 20.03
C GLY A 148 3.27 -6.64 18.70
N THR A 149 2.40 -5.93 17.96
CA THR A 149 2.01 -6.28 16.59
C THR A 149 2.59 -5.20 15.66
N CYS A 150 3.30 -5.59 14.59
CA CYS A 150 3.88 -4.67 13.60
C CYS A 150 2.82 -4.04 12.69
N THR A 151 1.67 -3.66 13.24
CA THR A 151 0.56 -3.10 12.48
C THR A 151 0.68 -1.58 12.52
N ILE A 152 1.07 -0.96 11.40
CA ILE A 152 1.17 0.51 11.24
C ILE A 152 -0.23 1.15 11.22
N ALA A 153 -1.24 0.37 10.89
CA ALA A 153 -2.62 0.80 10.87
C ALA A 153 -3.54 -0.40 11.06
N GLY A 154 -4.82 -0.13 11.25
CA GLY A 154 -5.83 -1.17 11.22
C GLY A 154 -7.22 -0.61 11.33
N MET A 155 -8.18 -1.36 10.81
CA MET A 155 -9.58 -1.03 10.94
C MET A 155 -10.21 -1.79 12.11
N LEU A 156 -10.95 -1.07 12.96
CA LEU A 156 -11.85 -1.68 13.94
C LEU A 156 -13.30 -1.35 13.57
N VAL A 157 -14.14 -2.38 13.45
CA VAL A 157 -15.58 -2.21 13.27
C VAL A 157 -16.26 -2.35 14.63
N ARG A 158 -16.98 -1.30 15.05
CA ARG A 158 -17.85 -1.35 16.23
C ARG A 158 -19.29 -1.40 15.77
N MET A 159 -20.04 -2.39 16.25
CA MET A 159 -21.47 -2.48 16.05
C MET A 159 -22.17 -1.90 17.27
N SER A 160 -23.05 -0.92 17.06
CA SER A 160 -24.03 -0.56 18.09
C SER A 160 -24.94 -1.76 18.34
N PRO A 161 -25.30 -2.08 19.60
CA PRO A 161 -26.27 -3.13 19.86
C PRO A 161 -27.66 -2.68 19.35
N GLY A 162 -27.98 -3.03 18.11
CA GLY A 162 -29.37 -3.09 17.64
C GLY A 162 -29.99 -4.42 18.07
N GLU A 163 -31.28 -4.46 18.40
CA GLU A 163 -31.99 -5.68 18.74
C GLU A 163 -31.82 -6.71 17.60
N ILE A 164 -31.05 -7.77 17.85
CA ILE A 164 -30.90 -8.86 16.89
C ILE A 164 -32.18 -9.71 16.95
N GLN A 165 -33.20 -9.37 16.18
CA GLN A 165 -34.27 -10.33 15.88
C GLN A 165 -33.71 -11.36 14.90
N ALA A 166 -33.39 -12.54 15.40
CA ALA A 166 -33.04 -13.68 14.56
C ALA A 166 -34.25 -14.04 13.68
N ASN A 167 -34.11 -13.94 12.35
CA ASN A 167 -35.09 -14.47 11.41
C ASN A 167 -34.91 -16.00 11.32
N PRO A 168 -35.84 -16.82 11.83
CA PRO A 168 -35.61 -18.25 12.04
C PRO A 168 -35.80 -19.12 10.79
N ILE A 169 -36.13 -18.53 9.62
CA ILE A 169 -36.64 -19.29 8.48
C ILE A 169 -35.61 -19.56 7.37
N ASN A 170 -34.45 -18.88 7.33
CA ASN A 170 -33.45 -19.20 6.29
C ASN A 170 -31.99 -18.82 6.65
N PRO A 171 -31.11 -19.78 7.01
CA PRO A 171 -29.72 -19.51 7.36
C PRO A 171 -28.79 -19.22 6.16
N ARG A 172 -29.32 -19.05 4.93
CA ARG A 172 -28.54 -18.78 3.72
C ARG A 172 -29.07 -17.65 2.82
N ILE A 173 -29.93 -16.78 3.35
CA ILE A 173 -30.29 -15.56 2.65
C ILE A 173 -29.31 -14.46 3.09
N TYR A 174 -28.78 -13.74 2.11
CA TYR A 174 -28.21 -12.40 2.23
C TYR A 174 -28.73 -11.71 3.48
N MET A 175 -27.85 -11.14 4.30
CA MET A 175 -28.29 -10.23 5.36
C MET A 175 -29.19 -9.20 4.69
N ASP A 176 -30.49 -9.30 4.93
CA ASP A 176 -31.44 -8.27 4.61
C ASP A 176 -30.97 -7.10 5.47
N TYR A 177 -30.31 -6.12 4.85
CA TYR A 177 -29.83 -4.90 5.50
C TYR A 177 -31.05 -4.06 5.88
N SER A 178 -31.90 -4.61 6.75
CA SER A 178 -33.07 -3.94 7.29
C SER A 178 -32.60 -2.84 8.24
N GLU A 179 -32.53 -1.63 7.70
CA GLU A 179 -32.71 -0.28 8.25
C GLU A 179 -32.11 0.15 9.62
N GLU A 180 -31.54 -0.71 10.48
CA GLU A 180 -31.23 -0.29 11.87
C GLU A 180 -29.85 -0.65 12.43
N ARG A 181 -28.97 -1.36 11.69
CA ARG A 181 -27.58 -1.54 12.16
C ARG A 181 -26.70 -0.38 11.72
N SER A 182 -26.47 0.57 12.62
CA SER A 182 -25.40 1.56 12.47
C SER A 182 -24.05 0.89 12.76
N PHE A 183 -23.28 0.60 11.71
CA PHE A 183 -21.86 0.25 11.86
C PHE A 183 -21.06 1.52 12.04
N HIS A 184 -20.10 1.52 12.97
CA HIS A 184 -19.11 2.58 13.11
C HIS A 184 -17.72 2.00 12.83
N THR A 185 -17.06 2.50 11.79
CA THR A 185 -15.71 2.11 11.38
C THR A 185 -14.68 3.03 12.03
N THR A 186 -13.62 2.44 12.59
CA THR A 186 -12.50 3.19 13.14
C THR A 186 -11.25 2.88 12.34
N VAL A 187 -10.71 3.88 11.65
CA VAL A 187 -9.40 3.81 11.00
C VAL A 187 -8.35 4.16 12.03
N ILE A 188 -7.42 3.25 12.31
CA ILE A 188 -6.35 3.46 13.29
C ILE A 188 -5.07 3.77 12.54
N ILE A 189 -4.42 4.88 12.88
CA ILE A 189 -3.13 5.30 12.33
C ILE A 189 -2.07 5.22 13.43
N ALA A 190 -0.92 4.62 13.11
CA ALA A 190 0.24 4.63 13.99
C ALA A 190 0.67 6.06 14.33
N LYS A 191 0.75 6.34 15.62
CA LYS A 191 1.23 7.63 16.12
C LYS A 191 2.67 7.92 15.67
N GLU A 192 3.49 6.90 15.53
CA GLU A 192 4.89 6.99 15.08
C GLU A 192 5.02 7.64 13.70
N LEU A 193 4.02 7.45 12.82
CA LEU A 193 3.98 8.07 11.50
C LEU A 193 3.75 9.59 11.58
N LEU A 194 3.03 10.06 12.60
CA LEU A 194 2.82 11.48 12.85
C LEU A 194 3.98 12.12 13.61
N GLU A 195 4.54 11.43 14.61
CA GLU A 195 5.72 11.91 15.36
C GLU A 195 6.94 12.14 14.46
N THR A 196 7.01 11.40 13.36
CA THR A 196 7.98 11.62 12.29
C THR A 196 7.95 13.03 11.70
N LEU A 197 6.78 13.67 11.66
CA LEU A 197 6.61 15.04 11.15
C LEU A 197 7.02 16.12 12.17
N ASP A 198 7.45 15.73 13.37
CA ASP A 198 7.96 16.64 14.40
C ASP A 198 9.48 16.82 14.36
N ILE A 199 10.20 16.05 13.53
CA ILE A 199 11.64 16.23 13.32
C ILE A 199 11.94 16.94 12.00
N PRO A 200 13.11 17.58 11.85
CA PRO A 200 13.52 18.18 10.57
C PRO A 200 13.67 17.11 9.47
N LEU A 201 12.95 17.28 8.36
CA LEU A 201 12.98 16.38 7.20
C LEU A 201 13.50 17.10 5.96
N THR A 202 14.19 16.37 5.07
CA THR A 202 14.38 16.82 3.69
C THR A 202 13.03 16.84 2.94
N GLN A 203 12.97 17.50 1.77
CA GLN A 203 11.75 17.50 0.96
C GLN A 203 11.35 16.08 0.51
N CYS A 204 12.32 15.23 0.15
CA CYS A 204 12.05 13.85 -0.24
C CYS A 204 11.54 13.02 0.94
N GLN A 205 12.18 13.13 2.12
CA GLN A 205 11.74 12.45 3.34
C GLN A 205 10.32 12.85 3.72
N LEU A 206 10.02 14.16 3.73
CA LEU A 206 8.67 14.67 4.01
C LEU A 206 7.64 14.06 3.04
N ARG A 207 7.95 14.01 1.74
CA ARG A 207 7.05 13.42 0.74
C ARG A 207 6.82 11.93 0.94
N ARG A 208 7.85 11.16 1.27
CA ARG A 208 7.70 9.73 1.58
C ARG A 208 6.75 9.51 2.75
N VAL A 209 6.89 10.30 3.81
CA VAL A 209 6.04 10.21 5.00
C VAL A 209 4.59 10.57 4.65
N LEU A 210 4.38 11.70 3.97
CA LEU A 210 3.06 12.14 3.54
C LEU A 210 2.39 11.14 2.58
N PHE A 211 3.16 10.60 1.63
CA PHE A 211 2.69 9.60 0.68
C PHE A 211 2.29 8.30 1.39
N SER A 212 3.13 7.84 2.31
CA SER A 212 2.86 6.67 3.14
C SER A 212 1.60 6.83 3.97
N LEU A 213 1.42 8.01 4.59
CA LEU A 213 0.21 8.32 5.35
C LEU A 213 -1.04 8.31 4.46
N ALA A 214 -0.96 8.90 3.26
CA ALA A 214 -2.06 8.88 2.32
C ALA A 214 -2.44 7.44 1.92
N ILE A 215 -1.44 6.58 1.65
CA ILE A 215 -1.66 5.17 1.29
C ILE A 215 -2.38 4.46 2.43
N VAL A 216 -1.84 4.58 3.64
CA VAL A 216 -2.42 3.96 4.84
C VAL A 216 -3.85 4.41 5.06
N LEU A 217 -4.14 5.71 4.90
CA LEU A 217 -5.50 6.22 5.02
C LEU A 217 -6.46 5.55 4.04
N VAL A 218 -6.10 5.47 2.76
CA VAL A 218 -7.00 4.89 1.76
C VAL A 218 -7.07 3.37 1.87
N HIS A 219 -5.96 2.71 2.21
CA HIS A 219 -5.91 1.28 2.53
C HIS A 219 -6.98 0.93 3.58
N GLU A 220 -6.95 1.57 4.75
CA GLU A 220 -7.92 1.28 5.82
C GLU A 220 -9.35 1.71 5.45
N VAL A 221 -9.49 2.77 4.64
CA VAL A 221 -10.80 3.18 4.12
C VAL A 221 -11.36 2.16 3.14
N THR A 222 -10.54 1.40 2.40
CA THR A 222 -11.06 0.34 1.51
C THR A 222 -11.73 -0.77 2.30
N HIS A 223 -11.18 -1.12 3.46
CA HIS A 223 -11.79 -2.04 4.41
C HIS A 223 -13.11 -1.49 4.92
N ALA A 224 -13.12 -0.22 5.33
CA ALA A 224 -14.33 0.43 5.82
C ALA A 224 -15.42 0.47 4.75
N PHE A 225 -15.04 0.79 3.51
CA PHE A 225 -15.92 0.77 2.36
C PHE A 225 -16.48 -0.63 2.09
N GLY A 226 -15.67 -1.68 2.23
CA GLY A 226 -16.12 -3.07 2.14
C GLY A 226 -17.21 -3.41 3.16
N VAL A 227 -17.11 -2.87 4.39
CA VAL A 227 -18.17 -2.98 5.40
C VAL A 227 -19.42 -2.22 4.96
N TRP A 228 -19.29 -0.96 4.52
CA TRP A 228 -20.43 -0.12 4.13
C TRP A 228 -21.17 -0.68 2.91
N ALA A 229 -20.43 -1.24 1.95
CA ALA A 229 -20.97 -1.92 0.77
C ALA A 229 -21.53 -3.32 1.06
N GLY A 230 -21.45 -3.79 2.31
CA GLY A 230 -21.93 -5.08 2.72
C GLY A 230 -21.18 -6.27 2.13
N LYS A 231 -19.90 -6.07 1.80
CA LYS A 231 -19.02 -7.08 1.21
C LYS A 231 -18.15 -7.80 2.24
N LEU A 232 -18.08 -7.26 3.46
CA LEU A 232 -17.42 -7.88 4.59
C LEU A 232 -18.47 -8.37 5.60
N SER A 233 -18.45 -9.67 5.93
CA SER A 233 -19.36 -10.28 6.92
C SER A 233 -18.74 -10.36 8.32
N ASP A 234 -19.57 -10.26 9.35
CA ASP A 234 -19.23 -10.23 10.78
C ASP A 234 -18.88 -11.59 11.43
N GLY A 235 -18.77 -12.67 10.66
CA GLY A 235 -18.67 -14.05 11.17
C GLY A 235 -17.25 -14.61 11.37
N GLU A 236 -17.14 -15.72 12.13
CA GLU A 236 -15.92 -16.43 12.60
C GLU A 236 -14.86 -16.80 11.53
N HIS A 237 -15.14 -16.55 10.25
CA HIS A 237 -14.16 -16.68 9.18
C HIS A 237 -13.83 -15.38 8.44
N GLY A 238 -14.55 -14.26 8.62
CA GLY A 238 -14.09 -12.87 8.40
C GLY A 238 -13.17 -12.54 7.22
N TYR A 239 -13.17 -13.33 6.15
CA TYR A 239 -12.22 -13.15 5.05
C TYR A 239 -12.80 -12.15 4.06
N GLU A 240 -11.98 -11.17 3.74
CA GLU A 240 -12.27 -10.22 2.69
C GLU A 240 -12.38 -10.97 1.35
N PRO A 241 -13.15 -10.46 0.37
CA PRO A 241 -13.20 -11.09 -0.93
C PRO A 241 -11.89 -10.85 -1.69
N TYR A 242 -11.49 -11.82 -2.51
CA TYR A 242 -10.57 -11.55 -3.58
C TYR A 242 -11.27 -10.61 -4.55
N MET A 243 -10.69 -9.42 -4.73
CA MET A 243 -11.15 -8.53 -5.76
C MET A 243 -10.92 -9.21 -7.09
N PHE A 244 -9.72 -9.63 -7.46
CA PHE A 244 -9.45 -10.26 -8.75
C PHE A 244 -9.08 -11.75 -8.60
N ALA A 245 -9.41 -12.56 -9.61
CA ALA A 245 -9.23 -14.03 -9.55
C ALA A 245 -7.76 -14.49 -9.42
N ASP A 246 -6.82 -13.64 -9.83
CA ASP A 246 -5.37 -13.85 -9.77
C ASP A 246 -4.72 -13.21 -8.54
N GLU A 247 -5.50 -12.67 -7.60
CA GLU A 247 -4.96 -12.22 -6.33
C GLU A 247 -4.56 -13.40 -5.44
N GLU A 248 -3.45 -13.23 -4.72
CA GLU A 248 -2.91 -14.25 -3.82
C GLU A 248 -3.43 -14.10 -2.39
N VAL A 249 -3.77 -12.88 -2.01
CA VAL A 249 -4.24 -12.51 -0.67
C VAL A 249 -5.57 -11.79 -0.81
N ALA A 250 -6.55 -12.25 -0.04
CA ALA A 250 -7.84 -11.59 0.05
C ALA A 250 -7.73 -10.45 1.07
N GLU A 251 -7.23 -9.32 0.60
CA GLU A 251 -7.02 -8.10 1.39
C GLU A 251 -7.31 -6.88 0.49
N LEU A 252 -8.38 -6.14 0.79
CA LEU A 252 -8.95 -5.08 -0.01
C LEU A 252 -8.00 -3.89 -0.13
N GLY A 253 -7.29 -3.52 0.93
CA GLY A 253 -6.33 -2.43 0.93
C GLY A 253 -5.15 -2.73 0.01
N LEU A 254 -4.65 -3.95 0.06
CA LEU A 254 -3.59 -4.49 -0.77
C LEU A 254 -4.03 -4.59 -2.23
N SER A 255 -5.27 -5.06 -2.46
CA SER A 255 -5.86 -5.07 -3.79
C SER A 255 -5.93 -3.66 -4.38
N TRP A 256 -6.37 -2.68 -3.58
CA TRP A 256 -6.43 -1.28 -3.97
C TRP A 256 -5.03 -0.73 -4.26
N GLU A 257 -4.05 -0.98 -3.40
CA GLU A 257 -2.65 -0.58 -3.63
C GLU A 257 -2.10 -1.15 -4.94
N CYS A 258 -2.28 -2.45 -5.17
CA CYS A 258 -1.88 -3.11 -6.41
C CYS A 258 -2.59 -2.50 -7.63
N ASN A 259 -3.87 -2.15 -7.50
CA ASN A 259 -4.63 -1.51 -8.56
C ASN A 259 -4.28 -0.03 -8.76
N ILE A 260 -3.89 0.73 -7.75
CA ILE A 260 -3.62 2.16 -7.93
C ILE A 260 -2.14 2.40 -8.21
N LEU A 261 -1.27 1.72 -7.48
CA LEU A 261 0.17 1.98 -7.46
C LEU A 261 0.96 0.98 -8.31
N GLY A 262 0.34 -0.13 -8.72
CA GLY A 262 1.01 -1.20 -9.46
C GLY A 262 1.75 -2.20 -8.56
N GLY A 263 1.55 -2.14 -7.26
CA GLY A 263 2.01 -3.11 -6.27
C GLY A 263 1.87 -2.56 -4.85
N THR A 264 2.44 -3.28 -3.89
CA THR A 264 2.37 -2.93 -2.47
C THR A 264 3.56 -2.04 -2.10
N PRO A 265 3.39 -0.72 -1.95
CA PRO A 265 4.41 0.07 -1.28
C PRO A 265 4.66 -0.54 0.10
N VAL A 266 5.88 -1.05 0.31
CA VAL A 266 6.36 -1.36 1.65
C VAL A 266 6.68 0.00 2.26
N VAL A 267 5.63 0.64 2.76
CA VAL A 267 5.74 1.70 3.74
C VAL A 267 6.52 1.07 4.89
N ALA A 268 7.84 1.24 4.86
CA ALA A 268 8.72 0.38 5.63
C ALA A 268 8.32 0.44 7.10
N MET A 269 7.87 -0.73 7.57
CA MET A 269 7.53 -1.14 8.93
C MET A 269 8.67 -0.96 9.94
N MET A 270 9.60 -0.04 9.71
CA MET A 270 10.69 0.25 10.61
C MET A 270 10.32 1.42 11.49
N GLY A 271 9.50 1.13 12.49
CA GLY A 271 9.39 1.93 13.70
C GLY A 271 10.80 2.13 14.26
N GLY A 272 11.39 3.27 13.95
CA GLY A 272 12.71 3.67 14.40
C GLY A 272 13.57 4.25 13.29
N ARG A 273 13.65 5.58 13.20
CA ARG A 273 14.76 6.41 12.69
C ARG A 273 15.40 6.05 11.32
N ASP A 274 14.89 5.07 10.58
CA ASP A 274 15.36 4.57 9.28
C ASP A 274 14.39 5.00 8.15
N MET A 275 14.09 6.30 8.09
CA MET A 275 13.08 6.87 7.17
C MET A 275 13.56 7.07 5.73
N ASP A 276 14.81 6.72 5.45
CA ASP A 276 15.41 6.84 4.12
C ASP A 276 15.04 5.66 3.20
N ARG A 277 14.21 4.72 3.66
CA ARG A 277 13.86 3.49 2.94
C ARG A 277 12.36 3.41 2.66
N THR A 278 11.88 4.10 1.64
CA THR A 278 10.61 3.72 1.01
C THR A 278 10.90 2.66 -0.04
N THR A 279 10.57 1.42 0.26
CA THR A 279 10.64 0.32 -0.72
C THR A 279 9.23 -0.01 -1.18
N MET A 280 9.03 -0.46 -2.41
CA MET A 280 7.83 -1.25 -2.72
C MET A 280 8.20 -2.73 -2.73
N SER A 281 7.30 -3.54 -2.24
CA SER A 281 7.23 -4.92 -2.63
C SER A 281 6.10 -4.97 -3.65
N THR A 282 6.40 -4.82 -4.93
CA THR A 282 5.37 -5.19 -5.89
C THR A 282 5.29 -6.71 -5.86
N GLN A 283 4.20 -7.26 -5.33
CA GLN A 283 3.67 -8.47 -5.95
C GLN A 283 3.24 -8.03 -7.36
N CYS A 284 4.19 -7.94 -8.29
CA CYS A 284 3.94 -7.36 -9.59
C CYS A 284 3.10 -8.35 -10.39
N ARG A 285 1.87 -7.96 -10.70
CA ARG A 285 1.14 -8.44 -11.88
C ARG A 285 1.99 -8.07 -13.10
N ASP A 286 2.59 -9.05 -13.74
CA ASP A 286 3.04 -8.88 -15.12
C ASP A 286 1.78 -8.80 -16.00
N PRO A 287 1.49 -7.67 -16.69
CA PRO A 287 0.31 -7.54 -17.53
C PRO A 287 0.31 -8.54 -18.70
N ASP A 288 1.47 -9.09 -19.09
CA ASP A 288 1.63 -9.95 -20.26
C ASP A 288 1.89 -11.42 -19.92
N ASN A 289 2.00 -11.80 -18.64
CA ASN A 289 2.48 -13.13 -18.27
C ASN A 289 1.68 -13.75 -17.12
N ARG A 290 1.04 -14.89 -17.42
CA ARG A 290 0.47 -15.79 -16.39
C ARG A 290 1.64 -16.36 -15.57
N LEU A 291 1.94 -15.72 -14.45
CA LEU A 291 2.86 -16.25 -13.45
C LEU A 291 2.28 -17.53 -12.84
N GLU A 292 2.76 -18.69 -13.32
CA GLU A 292 2.71 -19.91 -12.52
C GLU A 292 3.71 -19.74 -11.37
N TYR A 293 3.21 -19.41 -10.18
CA TYR A 293 4.09 -19.22 -9.03
C TYR A 293 3.86 -20.25 -7.91
N ASN A 294 4.96 -20.92 -7.56
CA ASN A 294 5.12 -21.89 -6.49
C ASN A 294 5.43 -21.13 -5.20
N VAL A 295 4.60 -21.26 -4.17
CA VAL A 295 4.69 -20.57 -2.86
C VAL A 295 5.98 -20.93 -2.09
N ARG A 296 7.12 -20.38 -2.52
CA ARG A 296 8.34 -20.27 -1.75
C ARG A 296 8.70 -18.79 -1.71
N THR A 297 8.89 -18.29 -0.50
CA THR A 297 9.19 -16.89 -0.15
C THR A 297 10.51 -16.35 -0.72
N SER A 298 11.09 -16.96 -1.76
CA SER A 298 12.37 -16.59 -2.34
C SER A 298 12.29 -15.71 -3.59
N ASP A 299 11.14 -15.64 -4.28
CA ASP A 299 11.04 -14.88 -5.54
C ASP A 299 9.96 -13.79 -5.47
N VAL A 300 9.90 -13.07 -4.34
CA VAL A 300 9.20 -11.79 -4.29
C VAL A 300 10.14 -10.75 -4.90
N ASP A 301 9.76 -10.19 -6.05
CA ASP A 301 10.48 -9.08 -6.66
C ASP A 301 10.22 -7.80 -5.85
N PHE A 302 11.30 -7.21 -5.34
CA PHE A 302 11.22 -5.92 -4.66
C PHE A 302 11.42 -4.81 -5.69
N HIS A 303 10.59 -3.79 -5.66
CA HIS A 303 10.68 -2.65 -6.57
C HIS A 303 10.80 -1.38 -5.75
N PHE A 304 11.74 -0.50 -6.07
CA PHE A 304 11.80 0.78 -5.38
C PHE A 304 10.83 1.75 -6.04
N LEU A 305 10.04 2.48 -5.25
CA LEU A 305 9.35 3.65 -5.77
C LEU A 305 10.38 4.77 -5.91
N PRO A 306 10.72 5.20 -7.13
CA PRO A 306 11.60 6.34 -7.28
C PRO A 306 10.91 7.58 -6.71
N MET A 307 11.68 8.49 -6.11
CA MET A 307 11.15 9.74 -5.58
C MET A 307 10.43 10.57 -6.63
N LYS A 308 10.80 10.42 -7.90
CA LYS A 308 10.08 11.06 -9.01
C LYS A 308 8.63 10.59 -9.10
N SER A 309 8.36 9.29 -8.97
CA SER A 309 6.99 8.76 -8.96
C SER A 309 6.21 9.23 -7.74
N ILE A 310 6.84 9.25 -6.56
CA ILE A 310 6.23 9.77 -5.33
C ILE A 310 5.90 11.25 -5.48
N ASN A 311 6.84 12.04 -6.01
CA ASN A 311 6.65 13.47 -6.25
C ASN A 311 5.42 13.73 -7.12
N LEU A 312 5.30 13.02 -8.25
CA LEU A 312 4.24 13.25 -9.23
C LEU A 312 2.83 13.18 -8.60
N TRP A 313 2.60 12.34 -7.58
CA TRP A 313 1.31 12.29 -6.88
C TRP A 313 0.93 13.60 -6.17
N PHE A 314 1.89 14.45 -5.84
CA PHE A 314 1.69 15.75 -5.19
C PHE A 314 1.63 16.94 -6.16
N ILE A 315 1.61 16.67 -7.48
CA ILE A 315 1.64 17.70 -8.51
C ILE A 315 0.30 17.77 -9.25
N LYS A 316 -0.31 18.94 -9.33
CA LYS A 316 -1.61 19.18 -10.00
C LYS A 316 -1.65 18.75 -11.45
N THR A 317 -0.60 19.05 -12.21
CA THR A 317 -0.56 18.70 -13.64
C THR A 317 -0.53 17.19 -13.86
N THR A 318 -0.01 16.42 -12.91
CA THR A 318 -0.16 14.95 -12.89
C THR A 318 -1.63 14.57 -12.76
N TRP A 319 -2.37 15.23 -11.88
CA TRP A 319 -3.80 14.99 -11.69
C TRP A 319 -4.66 15.44 -12.87
N ASP A 320 -4.30 16.52 -13.55
CA ASP A 320 -4.91 16.91 -14.82
C ASP A 320 -4.77 15.77 -15.84
N ARG A 321 -3.58 15.18 -15.93
CA ARG A 321 -3.34 14.02 -16.78
C ARG A 321 -4.10 12.77 -16.32
N ILE A 322 -4.22 12.52 -15.02
CA ILE A 322 -5.02 11.41 -14.49
C ILE A 322 -6.50 11.57 -14.86
N ARG A 323 -7.05 12.79 -14.85
CA ARG A 323 -8.44 13.05 -15.29
C ARG A 323 -8.65 12.69 -16.75
N GLU A 324 -7.68 13.02 -17.59
CA GLU A 324 -7.75 12.80 -19.04
C GLU A 324 -7.49 11.33 -19.41
N GLU A 325 -6.39 10.76 -18.91
CA GLU A 325 -5.84 9.47 -19.37
C GLU A 325 -6.04 8.32 -18.38
N GLY A 326 -6.34 8.61 -17.11
CA GLY A 326 -6.31 7.66 -16.00
C GLY A 326 -4.92 7.51 -15.37
N HIS A 327 -4.80 6.68 -14.33
CA HIS A 327 -3.60 6.55 -13.51
C HIS A 327 -2.56 5.54 -14.00
N HIS A 328 -2.82 4.82 -15.10
CA HIS A 328 -1.95 3.74 -15.56
C HIS A 328 -0.52 4.21 -15.88
N PHE A 329 -0.33 5.46 -16.32
CA PHE A 329 1.01 6.00 -16.57
C PHE A 329 1.84 6.17 -15.29
N MET A 330 1.19 6.34 -14.13
CA MET A 330 1.89 6.39 -12.84
C MET A 330 2.50 5.03 -12.49
N ARG A 331 1.79 3.95 -12.80
CA ARG A 331 2.33 2.59 -12.68
C ARG A 331 3.50 2.37 -13.62
N ALA A 332 3.38 2.86 -14.86
CA ALA A 332 4.46 2.79 -15.82
C ALA A 332 5.71 3.49 -15.27
N GLU A 333 5.61 4.72 -14.77
CA GLU A 333 6.75 5.46 -14.17
C GLU A 333 7.34 4.74 -12.96
N ALA A 334 6.51 4.16 -12.08
CA ALA A 334 6.98 3.33 -10.96
C ALA A 334 7.72 2.06 -11.43
N SER A 335 7.22 1.41 -12.48
CA SER A 335 7.78 0.16 -13.02
C SER A 335 9.06 0.33 -13.84
N ARG A 336 9.42 1.58 -14.20
CA ARG A 336 10.67 1.88 -14.91
C ARG A 336 11.88 1.41 -14.13
N TRP A 337 11.78 1.36 -12.81
CA TRP A 337 12.85 0.94 -11.91
C TRP A 337 12.57 -0.48 -11.43
N ARG A 338 13.51 -1.37 -11.66
CA ARG A 338 13.46 -2.75 -11.15
C ARG A 338 14.72 -3.06 -10.39
N PHE A 339 14.55 -3.72 -9.25
CA PHE A 339 15.66 -4.29 -8.50
C PHE A 339 15.57 -5.79 -8.66
N VAL A 340 16.45 -6.33 -9.51
CA VAL A 340 16.48 -7.76 -9.77
C VAL A 340 17.56 -8.35 -8.89
N ARG A 341 17.15 -9.13 -7.89
CA ARG A 341 18.06 -10.05 -7.23
C ARG A 341 18.01 -11.35 -7.99
N GLU A 342 19.06 -11.67 -8.73
CA GLU A 342 19.17 -12.99 -9.35
C GLU A 342 19.81 -13.96 -8.36
N PRO A 343 19.07 -14.88 -7.72
CA PRO A 343 19.69 -16.03 -7.12
C PRO A 343 20.26 -16.88 -8.27
N ILE A 344 21.59 -16.98 -8.39
CA ILE A 344 22.24 -17.75 -9.48
C ILE A 344 21.84 -19.26 -9.47
N GLN A 345 21.06 -19.73 -8.50
CA GLN A 345 20.68 -21.15 -8.38
C GLN A 345 19.43 -21.62 -9.15
N ALA A 346 18.68 -20.77 -9.86
CA ALA A 346 17.46 -21.22 -10.56
C ALA A 346 17.69 -22.01 -11.88
N ARG A 347 18.92 -22.11 -12.42
CA ARG A 347 19.18 -22.85 -13.67
C ARG A 347 19.65 -24.30 -13.52
N TYR A 348 19.72 -24.87 -12.30
CA TYR A 348 20.32 -26.21 -12.09
C TYR A 348 19.35 -27.36 -11.77
N PHE A 349 18.04 -27.13 -11.80
CA PHE A 349 17.08 -28.23 -11.72
C PHE A 349 16.77 -28.78 -13.11
N LEU A 350 17.71 -29.55 -13.66
CA LEU A 350 17.51 -30.75 -14.49
C LEU A 350 18.86 -31.22 -15.08
N ARG A 351 19.71 -31.83 -14.24
CA ARG A 351 20.54 -33.05 -14.51
C ARG A 351 21.80 -33.10 -13.63
N HIS A 352 21.74 -33.99 -12.64
CA HIS A 352 22.82 -34.78 -12.04
C HIS A 352 24.01 -34.09 -11.32
N HIS A 353 23.99 -34.25 -9.99
CA HIS A 353 25.13 -34.64 -9.14
C HIS A 353 26.51 -33.98 -9.33
N GLN A 354 26.59 -32.66 -9.16
CA GLN A 354 27.81 -32.04 -8.60
C GLN A 354 27.47 -30.95 -7.59
N LYS A 355 28.13 -31.00 -6.41
CA LYS A 355 28.09 -29.94 -5.39
C LYS A 355 29.00 -28.79 -5.84
N GLU A 356 28.57 -28.02 -6.83
CA GLU A 356 29.27 -26.78 -7.15
C GLU A 356 28.69 -25.62 -6.34
N ASN A 357 29.57 -24.96 -5.59
CA ASN A 357 29.27 -23.81 -4.75
C ASN A 357 28.92 -22.61 -5.62
N VAL A 358 27.66 -22.48 -6.02
CA VAL A 358 27.16 -21.25 -6.62
C VAL A 358 26.98 -20.21 -5.49
N LYS A 359 27.81 -19.16 -5.51
CA LYS A 359 28.11 -18.31 -4.34
C LYS A 359 28.06 -16.80 -4.60
N GLU A 360 27.43 -16.36 -5.68
CA GLU A 360 27.26 -14.94 -5.96
C GLU A 360 25.75 -14.64 -6.04
N ASP A 361 25.31 -13.67 -5.24
CA ASP A 361 24.04 -13.01 -5.48
C ASP A 361 24.36 -11.79 -6.32
N ILE A 362 23.75 -11.68 -7.50
CA ILE A 362 23.89 -10.48 -8.31
C ILE A 362 22.69 -9.59 -8.01
N ILE A 363 23.01 -8.35 -7.65
CA ILE A 363 22.03 -7.27 -7.56
C ILE A 363 22.14 -6.47 -8.85
N ARG A 364 21.02 -6.33 -9.57
CA ARG A 364 20.88 -5.44 -10.70
C ARG A 364 19.86 -4.36 -10.40
N ILE A 365 20.20 -3.13 -10.75
CA ILE A 365 19.23 -2.04 -10.88
C ILE A 365 19.02 -1.87 -12.38
N GLU A 366 17.77 -2.04 -12.79
CA GLU A 366 17.35 -1.84 -14.17
C GLU A 366 16.50 -0.56 -14.25
N ARG A 367 16.71 0.19 -15.34
CA ARG A 367 15.90 1.33 -15.72
C ARG A 367 15.42 1.13 -17.15
N ASP A 368 14.11 1.15 -17.35
CA ASP A 368 13.50 0.96 -18.67
C ASP A 368 13.93 -0.37 -19.35
N GLY A 369 14.17 -1.41 -18.54
CA GLY A 369 14.66 -2.72 -18.99
C GLY A 369 16.17 -2.79 -19.27
N GLU A 370 16.91 -1.70 -19.10
CA GLU A 370 18.37 -1.67 -19.23
C GLU A 370 19.05 -1.74 -17.86
N ILE A 371 20.08 -2.57 -17.73
CA ILE A 371 20.88 -2.64 -16.50
C ILE A 371 21.69 -1.35 -16.36
N VAL A 372 21.32 -0.51 -15.42
CA VAL A 372 22.06 0.73 -15.11
C VAL A 372 23.16 0.49 -14.09
N HIS A 373 22.96 -0.45 -13.17
CA HIS A 373 23.96 -0.88 -12.21
C HIS A 373 23.89 -2.38 -11.96
N GLN A 374 25.05 -3.00 -11.76
CA GLN A 374 25.18 -4.39 -11.37
C GLN A 374 26.29 -4.54 -10.34
N VAL A 375 26.00 -5.20 -9.22
CA VAL A 375 27.00 -5.56 -8.20
C VAL A 375 26.90 -7.05 -7.93
N SER A 376 28.05 -7.74 -8.00
CA SER A 376 28.17 -9.11 -7.52
C SER A 376 28.51 -9.07 -6.02
N LEU A 377 27.71 -9.74 -5.20
CA LEU A 377 27.99 -9.91 -3.78
C LEU A 377 28.82 -11.18 -3.56
N ASP A 378 30.14 -11.02 -3.43
CA ASP A 378 31.07 -12.10 -3.11
C ASP A 378 30.77 -12.70 -1.73
N ASN A 379 30.08 -13.84 -1.63
CA ASN A 379 29.48 -14.46 -0.43
C ASN A 379 28.20 -13.76 0.05
N PRO A 380 26.99 -14.15 -0.41
CA PRO A 380 25.75 -13.52 0.00
C PRO A 380 25.52 -13.61 1.53
N PRO A 381 24.89 -12.60 2.14
CA PRO A 381 24.50 -12.64 3.54
C PRO A 381 23.75 -13.93 3.86
N LYS A 382 24.14 -14.61 4.95
CA LYS A 382 23.32 -15.69 5.50
C LYS A 382 22.15 -15.04 6.24
N TRP A 383 21.12 -14.65 5.49
CA TRP A 383 19.83 -14.23 6.05
C TRP A 383 19.28 -15.40 6.88
N ARG A 384 19.51 -15.39 8.20
CA ARG A 384 18.94 -16.41 9.08
C ARG A 384 17.44 -16.24 9.03
N ARG A 385 16.73 -17.18 8.39
CA ARG A 385 15.29 -17.37 8.56
C ARG A 385 15.01 -17.47 10.06
N ARG A 386 14.59 -16.38 10.70
CA ARG A 386 13.90 -16.48 11.98
C ARG A 386 12.60 -17.20 11.66
N ARG A 387 12.52 -18.49 12.02
CA ARG A 387 11.23 -19.14 12.19
C ARG A 387 10.50 -18.30 13.24
N LEU A 388 9.46 -17.58 12.82
CA LEU A 388 8.40 -17.16 13.71
C LEU A 388 7.73 -18.45 14.19
N LEU A 389 8.22 -19.00 15.29
CA LEU A 389 7.53 -20.05 16.04
C LEU A 389 6.84 -19.34 17.19
N ASN A 390 5.51 -19.38 17.14
CA ASN A 390 4.48 -19.12 18.15
C ASN A 390 4.86 -18.27 19.36
#